data_AF-A0A7K0Y1X1-F1
#
_entry.id   AF-A0A7K0Y1X1-F1
#
_cell.length_a   1.000
_cell.length_b   1.000
_cell.length_c   1.000
_cell.angle_alpha   90.00
_cell.angle_beta   90.00
_cell.angle_gamma   90.00
#
_symmetry.space_group_name_H-M   'P 1'
#
loop_
_entity.id
_entity.type
_entity.pdbx_description
1 polymer ?
#
loop_
_entity_poly.entity_id
_entity_poly.type
_entity_poly.pdbx_seq_one_letter_code
_entity_poly.pdbx_strand_id
1 'polypeptide(L)'
;SPGAAAKLLKTVEEPPPGVFFILLADQIGDSLVTIASRCVTVHFGLLEDDTIASVLMQAGISEITARTAARSSHGSLSRARLLATDVQLVQRREFFANIPKRIDGTGATVAAIVEQILALLDDAVEPMQRSHESEIDNLEKTLAVMGVKRGGKKILEDRHKREIRRYRTDELRAGLTEVASVYRDELALNGHIHRPEAYVTAVNRLHEGMRRLSLNVNEAIMLRDLIWSLPSPQADAALQFVLENKE
;
A
#
# COMPACT_ATOMS: atom_id res chain seq x y z
N SER A 1 -17.99 -17.21 -4.25
CA SER A 1 -18.16 -18.47 -3.50
C SER A 1 -18.04 -19.64 -4.47
N PRO A 2 -17.59 -20.82 -4.00
CA PRO A 2 -17.35 -21.98 -4.88
C PRO A 2 -18.57 -22.38 -5.72
N GLY A 3 -19.79 -22.26 -5.16
CA GLY A 3 -21.05 -22.59 -5.85
C GLY A 3 -21.48 -21.60 -6.95
N ALA A 4 -20.93 -20.39 -7.00
CA ALA A 4 -21.21 -19.43 -8.07
C ALA A 4 -20.32 -19.66 -9.30
N ALA A 5 -19.04 -20.00 -9.09
CA ALA A 5 -18.09 -20.31 -10.17
C ALA A 5 -18.55 -21.53 -10.99
N ALA A 6 -19.00 -22.60 -10.32
CA ALA A 6 -19.48 -23.81 -10.99
C ALA A 6 -20.76 -23.58 -11.82
N LYS A 7 -21.66 -22.67 -11.39
CA LYS A 7 -22.88 -22.34 -12.13
C LYS A 7 -22.62 -21.50 -13.38
N LEU A 8 -21.59 -20.66 -13.35
CA LEU A 8 -21.19 -19.82 -14.49
C LEU A 8 -20.50 -20.61 -15.59
N LEU A 9 -19.86 -21.74 -15.26
CA LEU A 9 -19.06 -22.52 -16.22
C LEU A 9 -19.85 -22.92 -17.47
N LYS A 10 -21.06 -23.45 -17.30
CA LYS A 10 -21.89 -23.89 -18.44
C LYS A 10 -22.29 -22.74 -19.36
N THR A 11 -22.44 -21.53 -18.81
CA THR A 11 -22.83 -20.34 -19.58
C THR A 11 -21.64 -19.69 -20.27
N VAL A 12 -20.44 -19.80 -19.68
CA VAL A 12 -19.18 -19.31 -20.27
C VAL A 12 -18.67 -20.25 -21.37
N GLU A 13 -18.89 -21.57 -21.24
CA GLU A 13 -18.51 -22.56 -22.27
C GLU A 13 -19.35 -22.44 -23.54
N GLU A 14 -20.65 -22.17 -23.41
CA GLU A 14 -21.58 -22.04 -24.54
C GLU A 14 -22.32 -20.68 -24.43
N PRO A 15 -21.64 -19.56 -24.72
CA PRO A 15 -22.27 -18.26 -24.66
C PRO A 15 -23.38 -18.15 -25.72
N PRO A 16 -24.53 -17.52 -25.39
CA PRO A 16 -25.53 -17.21 -26.40
C PRO A 16 -24.95 -16.35 -27.54
N PRO A 17 -25.50 -16.44 -28.77
CA PRO A 17 -25.01 -15.67 -29.90
C PRO A 17 -24.98 -14.16 -29.60
N GLY A 18 -23.83 -13.52 -29.84
CA GLY A 18 -23.65 -12.09 -29.61
C GLY A 18 -23.35 -11.67 -28.17
N VAL A 19 -23.20 -12.62 -27.24
CA VAL A 19 -22.85 -12.33 -25.83
C VAL A 19 -21.35 -12.54 -25.62
N PHE A 20 -20.69 -11.53 -25.03
CA PHE A 20 -19.28 -11.59 -24.64
C PHE A 20 -19.16 -11.50 -23.12
N PHE A 21 -18.36 -12.39 -22.52
CA PHE A 21 -18.04 -12.35 -21.10
C PHE A 21 -16.68 -11.70 -20.88
N ILE A 22 -16.65 -10.64 -20.06
CA ILE A 22 -15.41 -10.02 -19.58
C ILE A 22 -15.33 -10.29 -18.08
N LEU A 23 -14.33 -11.07 -17.68
CA LEU A 23 -14.10 -11.44 -16.29
C LEU A 23 -12.88 -10.68 -15.76
N LEU A 24 -13.04 -9.99 -14.64
CA LEU A 24 -11.96 -9.28 -13.95
C LEU A 24 -11.56 -10.06 -12.70
N ALA A 25 -10.27 -10.38 -12.58
CA ALA A 25 -9.72 -11.07 -11.42
C ALA A 25 -8.33 -10.50 -11.08
N ASP A 26 -8.14 -10.12 -9.81
CA ASP A 26 -6.82 -9.66 -9.32
C ASP A 26 -5.82 -10.81 -9.19
N GLN A 27 -6.30 -12.05 -8.96
CA GLN A 27 -5.50 -13.27 -8.87
C GLN A 27 -6.33 -14.47 -9.34
N ILE A 28 -5.70 -15.41 -10.07
CA ILE A 28 -6.31 -16.68 -10.47
C ILE A 28 -5.97 -17.73 -9.42
N GLY A 29 -6.80 -17.83 -8.37
CA GLY A 29 -6.69 -18.92 -7.39
C GLY A 29 -7.25 -20.24 -7.92
N ASP A 30 -6.98 -21.36 -7.24
CA ASP A 30 -7.34 -22.73 -7.66
C ASP A 30 -8.80 -22.89 -8.11
N SER A 31 -9.73 -22.22 -7.43
CA SER A 31 -11.17 -22.26 -7.77
C SER A 31 -11.56 -21.60 -9.10
N LEU A 32 -10.67 -20.80 -9.69
CA LEU A 32 -10.89 -20.05 -10.94
C LEU A 32 -10.12 -20.63 -12.13
N VAL A 33 -9.22 -21.58 -11.89
CA VAL A 33 -8.34 -22.17 -12.93
C VAL A 33 -9.16 -22.77 -14.08
N THR A 34 -10.27 -23.44 -13.78
CA THR A 34 -11.15 -24.07 -14.78
C THR A 34 -11.90 -23.07 -15.66
N ILE A 35 -12.21 -21.87 -15.13
CA ILE A 35 -12.81 -20.77 -15.90
C ILE A 35 -11.73 -20.06 -16.73
N ALA A 36 -10.58 -19.79 -16.13
CA ALA A 36 -9.46 -19.14 -16.79
C ALA A 36 -8.96 -19.94 -18.02
N SER A 37 -8.95 -21.27 -17.95
CA SER A 37 -8.54 -22.13 -19.07
C SER A 37 -9.46 -22.04 -20.30
N ARG A 38 -10.63 -21.44 -20.16
CA ARG A 38 -11.64 -21.27 -21.23
C ARG A 38 -11.81 -19.82 -21.67
N CYS A 39 -11.02 -18.91 -21.09
CA CYS A 39 -11.02 -17.50 -21.41
C CYS A 39 -9.68 -17.10 -22.05
N VAL A 40 -9.70 -16.13 -22.95
CA VAL A 40 -8.46 -15.45 -23.34
C VAL A 40 -8.01 -14.61 -22.15
N THR A 41 -6.82 -14.91 -21.61
CA THR A 41 -6.28 -14.18 -20.47
C THR A 41 -5.46 -12.99 -20.95
N VAL A 42 -5.93 -11.78 -20.62
CA VAL A 42 -5.19 -10.53 -20.84
C VAL A 42 -4.59 -10.10 -19.50
N HIS A 43 -3.27 -10.11 -19.41
CA HIS A 43 -2.56 -9.68 -18.20
C HIS A 43 -2.39 -8.16 -18.23
N PHE A 44 -2.94 -7.49 -17.22
CA PHE A 44 -2.66 -6.08 -16.98
C PHE A 44 -1.45 -5.97 -16.04
N GLY A 45 -0.31 -5.61 -16.60
CA GLY A 45 0.92 -5.34 -15.86
C GLY A 45 0.89 -4.00 -15.11
N LEU A 46 1.89 -3.82 -14.26
CA LEU A 46 2.18 -2.50 -13.69
C LEU A 46 2.61 -1.55 -14.79
N LEU A 47 2.15 -0.30 -14.72
CA LEU A 47 2.61 0.75 -15.65
C LEU A 47 4.03 1.17 -15.27
N GLU A 48 4.84 1.47 -16.28
CA GLU A 48 6.16 2.06 -16.07
C GLU A 48 6.05 3.49 -15.52
N ASP A 49 7.02 3.88 -14.69
CA ASP A 49 7.03 5.19 -14.04
C ASP A 49 6.97 6.35 -15.05
N ASP A 50 7.68 6.26 -16.18
CA ASP A 50 7.67 7.29 -17.22
C ASP A 50 6.31 7.40 -17.92
N THR A 51 5.59 6.28 -18.07
CA THR A 51 4.22 6.29 -18.62
C THR A 51 3.28 7.00 -17.66
N ILE A 52 3.35 6.69 -16.36
CA ILE A 52 2.53 7.34 -15.34
C ILE A 52 2.85 8.84 -15.25
N ALA A 53 4.13 9.20 -15.20
CA ALA A 53 4.56 10.60 -15.12
C ALA A 53 4.04 11.41 -16.33
N SER A 54 4.13 10.84 -17.54
CA SER A 54 3.61 11.48 -18.76
C SER A 54 2.11 11.75 -18.68
N VAL A 55 1.32 10.77 -18.20
CA VAL A 55 -0.13 10.94 -18.01
C VAL A 55 -0.46 12.00 -16.97
N LEU A 56 0.31 12.08 -15.88
CA LEU A 56 0.13 13.11 -14.85
C LEU A 56 0.49 14.51 -15.37
N MET A 57 1.57 14.63 -16.15
CA MET A 57 1.98 15.90 -16.77
C MET A 57 0.94 16.41 -17.77
N GLN A 58 0.35 15.51 -18.57
CA GLN A 58 -0.77 15.86 -19.46
C GLN A 58 -2.01 16.34 -18.70
N ALA A 59 -2.18 15.92 -17.44
CA ALA A 59 -3.23 16.40 -16.55
C ALA A 59 -2.88 17.71 -15.83
N GLY A 60 -1.74 18.35 -16.15
CA GLY A 60 -1.33 19.64 -15.60
C GLY A 60 -0.47 19.57 -14.32
N ILE A 61 -0.03 18.37 -13.91
CA ILE A 61 0.87 18.21 -12.76
C ILE A 61 2.30 18.58 -13.17
N SER A 62 3.04 19.29 -12.30
CA SER A 62 4.45 19.63 -12.55
C SER A 62 5.30 18.38 -12.75
N GLU A 63 6.35 18.45 -13.58
CA GLU A 63 7.21 17.28 -13.85
C GLU A 63 7.79 16.66 -12.58
N ILE A 64 8.26 17.48 -11.64
CA ILE A 64 8.86 17.01 -10.37
C ILE A 64 7.83 16.23 -9.56
N THR A 65 6.61 16.78 -9.41
CA THR A 65 5.52 16.13 -8.68
C THR A 65 5.07 14.86 -9.39
N ALA A 66 4.92 14.90 -10.72
CA ALA A 66 4.50 13.77 -11.54
C ALA A 66 5.47 12.59 -11.43
N ARG A 67 6.78 12.83 -11.59
CA ARG A 67 7.82 11.81 -11.44
C ARG A 67 7.89 11.25 -10.03
N THR A 68 7.69 12.09 -9.02
CA THR A 68 7.69 11.65 -7.61
C THR A 68 6.48 10.76 -7.32
N ALA A 69 5.29 11.19 -7.73
CA ALA A 69 4.07 10.41 -7.58
C ALA A 69 4.13 9.09 -8.36
N ALA A 70 4.69 9.09 -9.57
CA ALA A 70 4.88 7.88 -10.39
C ALA A 70 5.72 6.83 -9.66
N ARG A 71 6.93 7.18 -9.20
CA ARG A 71 7.80 6.27 -8.44
C ARG A 71 7.14 5.72 -7.18
N SER A 72 6.33 6.53 -6.50
CA SER A 72 5.62 6.14 -5.28
C SER A 72 4.28 5.42 -5.53
N SER A 73 3.86 5.32 -6.79
CA SER A 73 2.58 4.71 -7.18
C SER A 73 2.62 3.20 -7.33
N HIS A 74 3.81 2.60 -7.37
CA HIS A 74 4.01 1.19 -7.65
C HIS A 74 3.23 0.71 -8.90
N GLY A 75 3.26 1.49 -9.98
CA GLY A 75 2.61 1.15 -11.24
C GLY A 75 1.10 1.41 -11.31
N SER A 76 0.49 1.96 -10.25
CA SER A 76 -0.94 2.25 -10.20
C SER A 76 -1.24 3.71 -10.53
N LEU A 77 -1.79 3.98 -11.72
CA LEU A 77 -2.16 5.33 -12.14
C LEU A 77 -3.14 6.01 -11.15
N SER A 78 -4.12 5.27 -10.63
CA SER A 78 -5.09 5.81 -9.67
C SER A 78 -4.40 6.28 -8.39
N ARG A 79 -3.43 5.49 -7.89
CA ARG A 79 -2.61 5.87 -6.73
C ARG A 79 -1.72 7.07 -7.07
N ALA A 80 -1.10 7.08 -8.25
CA ALA A 80 -0.26 8.18 -8.69
C ALA A 80 -1.03 9.52 -8.73
N ARG A 81 -2.30 9.51 -9.16
CA ARG A 81 -3.14 10.72 -9.15
C ARG A 81 -3.40 11.24 -7.74
N LEU A 82 -3.70 10.35 -6.78
CA LEU A 82 -3.87 10.75 -5.38
C LEU A 82 -2.57 11.33 -4.81
N LEU A 83 -1.45 10.65 -5.03
CA LEU A 83 -0.12 11.07 -4.58
C LEU A 83 0.32 12.40 -5.20
N ALA A 84 -0.05 12.68 -6.45
CA ALA A 84 0.28 13.92 -7.13
C ALA A 84 -0.39 15.15 -6.50
N THR A 85 -1.52 14.96 -5.81
CA THR A 85 -2.24 16.02 -5.09
C THR A 85 -1.95 16.04 -3.60
N ASP A 86 -1.15 15.09 -3.12
CA ASP A 86 -0.88 14.90 -1.70
C ASP A 86 0.33 15.73 -1.24
N VAL A 87 0.04 16.88 -0.64
CA VAL A 87 1.06 17.80 -0.12
C VAL A 87 1.83 17.23 1.07
N GLN A 88 1.27 16.22 1.76
CA GLN A 88 1.87 15.60 2.95
C GLN A 88 2.74 14.38 2.59
N LEU A 89 2.75 13.94 1.33
CA LEU A 89 3.51 12.76 0.90
C LEU A 89 4.99 12.82 1.27
N VAL A 90 5.64 13.96 1.04
CA VAL A 90 7.07 14.14 1.36
C VAL A 90 7.30 14.01 2.86
N GLN A 91 6.51 14.71 3.67
CA GLN A 91 6.59 14.66 5.12
C GLN A 91 6.33 13.24 5.66
N ARG A 92 5.37 12.49 5.09
CA ARG A 92 5.12 11.09 5.47
C ARG A 92 6.32 10.21 5.14
N ARG A 93 6.94 10.35 3.97
CA ARG A 93 8.13 9.57 3.61
C ARG A 93 9.32 9.88 4.51
N GLU A 94 9.56 11.17 4.78
CA GLU A 94 10.59 11.60 5.73
C GLU A 94 10.34 11.06 7.15
N PHE A 95 9.08 11.02 7.58
CA PHE A 95 8.72 10.42 8.85
C PHE A 95 9.16 8.95 8.91
N PHE A 96 8.80 8.15 7.89
CA PHE A 96 9.19 6.74 7.83
C PHE A 96 10.71 6.56 7.77
N ALA A 97 11.41 7.34 6.93
CA ALA A 97 12.87 7.29 6.84
C ALA A 97 13.57 7.66 8.16
N ASN A 98 12.94 8.48 9.01
CA ASN A 98 13.50 8.84 10.31
C ASN A 98 13.18 7.83 11.43
N ILE A 99 12.30 6.83 11.21
CA ILE A 99 11.95 5.84 12.23
C ILE A 99 13.19 5.15 12.82
N PRO A 100 14.15 4.60 12.04
CA PRO A 100 15.33 3.94 12.60
C PRO A 100 16.11 4.82 13.58
N LYS A 101 16.22 6.12 13.30
CA LYS A 101 16.91 7.10 14.14
C LYS A 101 16.13 7.49 15.40
N ARG A 102 14.84 7.19 15.47
CA ARG A 102 13.99 7.51 16.62
C ARG A 102 13.88 6.38 17.62
N ILE A 103 14.13 5.14 17.19
CA ILE A 103 14.02 3.97 18.06
C ILE A 103 15.15 4.01 19.08
N ASP A 104 14.79 3.89 20.36
CA ASP A 104 15.70 3.91 21.51
C ASP A 104 15.65 2.60 22.33
N GLY A 105 14.89 1.61 21.86
CA GLY A 105 14.67 0.33 22.55
C GLY A 105 13.59 0.38 23.64
N THR A 106 12.86 1.49 23.79
CA THR A 106 11.78 1.61 24.79
C THR A 106 10.39 1.43 24.18
N GLY A 107 9.49 0.80 24.94
CA GLY A 107 8.12 0.53 24.47
C GLY A 107 7.30 1.80 24.30
N ALA A 108 7.60 2.85 25.06
CA ALA A 108 6.95 4.16 24.97
C ALA A 108 7.24 4.83 23.62
N THR A 109 8.50 4.83 23.18
CA THR A 109 8.89 5.36 21.88
C THR A 109 8.26 4.58 20.73
N VAL A 110 8.22 3.24 20.82
CA VAL A 110 7.52 2.40 19.82
C VAL A 110 6.03 2.73 19.76
N ALA A 111 5.35 2.84 20.90
CA ALA A 111 3.93 3.18 20.94
C ALA A 111 3.65 4.54 20.28
N ALA A 112 4.47 5.55 20.58
CA ALA A 112 4.36 6.89 20.01
C ALA A 112 4.62 6.93 18.50
N ILE A 113 5.60 6.17 18.01
CA ILE A 113 5.87 6.05 16.56
C ILE A 113 4.66 5.41 15.87
N VAL A 114 4.12 4.30 16.41
CA VAL A 114 2.98 3.61 15.81
C VAL A 114 1.74 4.50 15.77
N GLU A 115 1.45 5.23 16.84
CA GLU A 115 0.34 6.19 16.88
C GLU A 115 0.48 7.26 15.80
N GLN A 116 1.68 7.82 15.63
CA GLN A 116 1.97 8.79 14.58
C GLN A 116 1.84 8.19 13.18
N ILE A 117 2.28 6.94 12.95
CA ILE A 117 2.08 6.25 11.66
C ILE A 117 0.59 6.16 11.34
N LEU A 118 -0.23 5.71 12.29
CA LEU A 118 -1.66 5.53 12.08
C LEU A 118 -2.36 6.86 11.79
N ALA A 119 -2.02 7.92 12.51
CA ALA A 119 -2.53 9.27 12.25
C ALA A 119 -2.17 9.76 10.84
N LEU A 120 -0.91 9.60 10.42
CA LEU A 120 -0.48 9.99 9.07
C LEU A 120 -1.21 9.20 7.96
N LEU A 121 -1.58 7.94 8.21
CA LEU A 121 -2.36 7.14 7.27
C LEU A 121 -3.83 7.55 7.22
N ASP A 122 -4.39 7.95 8.35
CA ASP A 122 -5.76 8.49 8.43
C ASP A 122 -5.85 9.80 7.62
N ASP A 123 -4.88 10.71 7.79
CA ASP A 123 -4.78 11.94 7.00
C ASP A 123 -4.62 11.63 5.49
N ALA A 124 -3.83 10.61 5.15
CA ALA A 124 -3.59 10.24 3.75
C ALA A 124 -4.84 9.69 3.03
N VAL A 125 -5.77 9.05 3.75
CA VAL A 125 -7.01 8.53 3.14
C VAL A 125 -8.15 9.55 3.12
N GLU A 126 -8.06 10.61 3.92
CA GLU A 126 -9.12 11.60 4.09
C GLU A 126 -9.62 12.20 2.76
N PRO A 127 -8.76 12.63 1.80
CA PRO A 127 -9.25 13.18 0.53
C PRO A 127 -10.08 12.17 -0.28
N MET A 128 -9.70 10.90 -0.24
CA MET A 128 -10.41 9.82 -0.93
C MET A 128 -11.75 9.53 -0.24
N GLN A 129 -11.79 9.53 1.10
CA GLN A 129 -13.03 9.37 1.86
C GLN A 129 -14.05 10.47 1.54
N ARG A 130 -13.61 11.74 1.48
CA ARG A 130 -14.48 12.87 1.07
C ARG A 130 -15.03 12.68 -0.35
N SER A 131 -14.21 12.17 -1.28
CA SER A 131 -14.68 11.85 -2.64
C SER A 131 -15.70 10.70 -2.65
N HIS A 132 -15.51 9.69 -1.81
CA HIS A 132 -16.44 8.56 -1.67
C HIS A 132 -17.78 9.01 -1.08
N GLU A 133 -17.77 9.89 -0.09
CA GLU A 133 -18.99 10.50 0.48
C GLU A 133 -19.76 11.27 -0.60
N SER A 134 -19.08 12.09 -1.40
CA SER A 134 -19.73 12.79 -2.52
C SER A 134 -20.28 11.84 -3.58
N GLU A 135 -19.62 10.71 -3.84
CA GLU A 135 -20.11 9.70 -4.79
C GLU A 135 -21.40 9.03 -4.29
N ILE A 136 -21.48 8.72 -2.99
CA ILE A 136 -22.68 8.17 -2.35
C ILE A 136 -23.83 9.17 -2.46
N ASP A 137 -23.60 10.44 -2.14
CA ASP A 137 -24.60 11.51 -2.23
C ASP A 137 -25.14 11.67 -3.67
N ASN A 138 -24.24 11.63 -4.66
CA ASN A 138 -24.62 11.74 -6.07
C ASN A 138 -25.45 10.52 -6.54
N LEU A 139 -25.11 9.33 -6.07
CA LEU A 139 -25.90 8.13 -6.34
C LEU A 139 -27.30 8.25 -5.74
N GLU A 140 -27.41 8.70 -4.49
CA GLU A 140 -28.71 8.88 -3.82
C GLU A 140 -29.59 9.91 -4.54
N LYS A 141 -29.01 11.04 -4.96
CA LYS A 141 -29.72 12.05 -5.79
C LYS A 141 -30.22 11.45 -7.11
N THR A 142 -29.38 10.67 -7.79
CA THR A 142 -29.74 10.04 -9.07
C THR A 142 -30.88 9.03 -8.91
N LEU A 143 -30.82 8.19 -7.87
CA LEU A 143 -31.86 7.21 -7.56
C LEU A 143 -33.19 7.88 -7.20
N ALA A 144 -33.14 9.00 -6.47
CA ALA A 144 -34.33 9.78 -6.14
C ALA A 144 -35.01 10.33 -7.41
N VAL A 145 -34.23 10.86 -8.37
CA VAL A 145 -34.76 11.34 -9.66
C VAL A 145 -35.39 10.22 -10.48
N MET A 146 -34.79 9.02 -10.46
CA MET A 146 -35.29 7.85 -11.20
C MET A 146 -36.46 7.13 -10.50
N GLY A 147 -36.89 7.58 -9.31
CA GLY A 147 -37.95 6.92 -8.53
C GLY A 147 -37.56 5.54 -7.99
N VAL A 148 -36.28 5.19 -8.03
CA VAL A 148 -35.77 3.88 -7.57
C VAL A 148 -35.41 4.00 -6.09
N LYS A 149 -36.19 3.36 -5.21
CA LYS A 149 -35.98 3.46 -3.76
C LYS A 149 -34.72 2.76 -3.24
N ARG A 150 -34.20 1.75 -3.94
CA ARG A 150 -33.04 0.94 -3.51
C ARG A 150 -32.27 0.37 -4.70
N GLY A 151 -30.94 0.55 -4.69
CA GLY A 151 -30.03 -0.13 -5.61
C GLY A 151 -28.61 0.38 -5.48
N GLY A 152 -27.61 -0.48 -5.64
CA GLY A 152 -26.20 -0.08 -5.82
C GLY A 152 -25.42 0.40 -4.57
N LYS A 153 -26.07 1.02 -3.58
CA LYS A 153 -25.38 1.65 -2.41
C LYS A 153 -24.45 0.69 -1.67
N LYS A 154 -24.91 -0.51 -1.31
CA LYS A 154 -24.08 -1.50 -0.60
C LYS A 154 -22.87 -1.97 -1.43
N ILE A 155 -23.06 -2.14 -2.74
CA ILE A 155 -21.98 -2.54 -3.66
C ILE A 155 -20.93 -1.43 -3.73
N LEU A 156 -21.39 -0.17 -3.78
CA LEU A 156 -20.55 1.01 -3.80
C LEU A 156 -19.74 1.15 -2.49
N GLU A 157 -20.41 1.06 -1.34
CA GLU A 157 -19.75 1.09 -0.02
C GLU A 157 -18.71 -0.03 0.14
N ASP A 158 -19.03 -1.25 -0.31
CA ASP A 158 -18.08 -2.37 -0.28
C ASP A 158 -16.88 -2.11 -1.21
N ARG A 159 -17.07 -1.42 -2.34
CA ARG A 159 -15.98 -0.97 -3.22
C ARG A 159 -15.12 0.08 -2.51
N HIS A 160 -15.71 1.12 -1.93
CA HIS A 160 -15.02 2.18 -1.20
C HIS A 160 -14.18 1.63 -0.03
N LYS A 161 -14.73 0.70 0.77
CA LYS A 161 -14.00 0.04 1.85
C LYS A 161 -12.76 -0.71 1.35
N ARG A 162 -12.85 -1.39 0.21
CA ARG A 162 -11.72 -2.08 -0.42
C ARG A 162 -10.68 -1.10 -0.94
N GLU A 163 -11.10 -0.01 -1.56
CA GLU A 163 -10.22 1.05 -2.06
C GLU A 163 -9.43 1.71 -0.91
N ILE A 164 -10.10 2.08 0.18
CA ILE A 164 -9.45 2.62 1.39
C ILE A 164 -8.43 1.63 1.93
N ARG A 165 -8.82 0.37 2.13
CA ARG A 165 -7.92 -0.65 2.67
C ARG A 165 -6.70 -0.88 1.78
N ARG A 166 -6.90 -0.91 0.45
CA ARG A 166 -5.81 -1.05 -0.52
C ARG A 166 -4.86 0.14 -0.43
N TYR A 167 -5.39 1.36 -0.42
CA TYR A 167 -4.58 2.57 -0.32
C TYR A 167 -3.74 2.60 0.96
N ARG A 168 -4.35 2.30 2.13
CA ARG A 168 -3.63 2.20 3.40
C ARG A 168 -2.52 1.16 3.37
N THR A 169 -2.82 -0.02 2.80
CA THR A 169 -1.84 -1.10 2.66
C THR A 169 -0.67 -0.68 1.79
N ASP A 170 -0.94 0.01 0.69
CA ASP A 170 0.09 0.50 -0.23
C ASP A 170 0.92 1.63 0.40
N GLU A 171 0.31 2.55 1.17
CA GLU A 171 1.03 3.57 1.95
C GLU A 171 1.94 2.95 3.00
N LEU A 172 1.44 1.97 3.76
CA LEU A 172 2.25 1.25 4.74
C LEU A 172 3.42 0.52 4.10
N ARG A 173 3.20 -0.14 2.95
CA ARG A 173 4.27 -0.82 2.20
C ARG A 173 5.32 0.18 1.71
N ALA A 174 4.90 1.31 1.16
CA ALA A 174 5.81 2.37 0.73
C ALA A 174 6.64 2.89 1.90
N GLY A 175 5.99 3.21 3.03
CA GLY A 175 6.67 3.66 4.25
C GLY A 175 7.66 2.64 4.81
N LEU A 176 7.28 1.38 4.93
CA LEU A 176 8.18 0.32 5.40
C LEU A 176 9.34 0.06 4.44
N THR A 177 9.18 0.35 3.14
CA THR A 177 10.27 0.31 2.16
C THR A 177 11.29 1.42 2.44
N GLU A 178 10.86 2.62 2.83
CA GLU A 178 11.77 3.69 3.26
C GLU A 178 12.58 3.29 4.49
N VAL A 179 11.91 2.71 5.50
CA VAL A 179 12.58 2.18 6.70
C VAL A 179 13.64 1.14 6.32
N ALA A 180 13.29 0.21 5.42
CA ALA A 180 14.22 -0.82 4.95
C ALA A 180 15.38 -0.23 4.13
N SER A 181 15.14 0.85 3.37
CA SER A 181 16.21 1.54 2.65
C SER A 181 17.25 2.09 3.61
N VAL A 182 16.82 2.75 4.68
CA VAL A 182 17.75 3.33 5.68
C VAL A 182 18.63 2.25 6.30
N TYR A 183 18.08 1.09 6.69
CA TYR A 183 18.92 0.00 7.20
C TYR A 183 19.89 -0.57 6.15
N ARG A 184 19.51 -0.60 4.86
CA ARG A 184 20.41 -1.02 3.78
C ARG A 184 21.50 0.01 3.52
N ASP A 185 21.17 1.30 3.56
CA ASP A 185 22.12 2.39 3.36
C ASP A 185 23.13 2.44 4.50
N GLU A 186 22.68 2.26 5.75
CA GLU A 186 23.56 2.09 6.92
C GLU A 186 24.54 0.93 6.71
N LEU A 187 24.05 -0.25 6.30
CA LEU A 187 24.90 -1.42 6.00
C LEU A 187 25.92 -1.16 4.87
N ALA A 188 25.55 -0.39 3.86
CA ALA A 188 26.40 -0.12 2.71
C ALA A 188 27.45 0.97 2.99
N LEU A 189 27.09 1.99 3.78
CA LEU A 189 27.92 3.17 4.02
C LEU A 189 28.80 3.01 5.28
N ASN A 190 28.34 2.28 6.30
CA ASN A 190 29.06 2.12 7.56
C ASN A 190 29.78 0.77 7.61
N GLY A 191 31.05 0.77 7.19
CA GLY A 191 31.90 -0.43 7.18
C GLY A 191 32.28 -0.99 8.57
N HIS A 192 31.91 -0.30 9.67
CA HIS A 192 32.29 -0.66 11.04
C HIS A 192 31.08 -1.03 11.91
N ILE A 193 29.95 -1.43 11.30
CA ILE A 193 28.79 -1.90 12.07
C ILE A 193 29.19 -3.15 12.84
N HIS A 194 29.12 -3.08 14.17
CA HIS A 194 29.48 -4.20 15.06
C HIS A 194 28.53 -5.40 14.92
N ARG A 195 27.28 -5.19 14.53
CA ARG A 195 26.24 -6.23 14.41
C ARG A 195 25.48 -6.18 13.08
N PRO A 196 26.15 -6.42 11.93
CA PRO A 196 25.53 -6.27 10.62
C PRO A 196 24.37 -7.25 10.41
N GLU A 197 24.42 -8.44 11.03
CA GLU A 197 23.35 -9.43 10.97
C GLU A 197 22.02 -8.95 11.57
N ALA A 198 22.06 -8.04 12.55
CA ALA A 198 20.85 -7.46 13.13
C ALA A 198 20.10 -6.57 12.11
N TYR A 199 20.84 -5.84 11.27
CA TYR A 199 20.28 -4.96 10.23
C TYR A 199 19.72 -5.78 9.07
N VAL A 200 20.43 -6.84 8.67
CA VAL A 200 19.92 -7.81 7.68
C VAL A 200 18.62 -8.45 8.18
N THR A 201 18.58 -8.84 9.45
CA THR A 201 17.36 -9.38 10.08
C THR A 201 16.24 -8.35 10.11
N ALA A 202 16.54 -7.08 10.39
CA ALA A 202 15.57 -5.98 10.37
C ALA A 202 14.94 -5.81 8.98
N VAL A 203 15.75 -5.78 7.93
CA VAL A 203 15.28 -5.70 6.52
C VAL A 203 14.37 -6.89 6.19
N ASN A 204 14.75 -8.11 6.58
CA ASN A 204 13.93 -9.30 6.37
C ASN A 204 12.60 -9.24 7.13
N ARG A 205 12.59 -8.74 8.37
CA ARG A 205 11.36 -8.55 9.15
C ARG A 205 10.45 -7.48 8.54
N LEU A 206 11.01 -6.39 8.02
CA LEU A 206 10.25 -5.36 7.28
C LEU A 206 9.58 -5.95 6.04
N HIS A 207 10.33 -6.74 5.25
CA HIS A 207 9.80 -7.44 4.08
C HIS A 207 8.69 -8.43 4.44
N GLU A 208 8.85 -9.21 5.51
CA GLU A 208 7.81 -10.12 6.00
C GLU A 208 6.59 -9.35 6.49
N GLY A 209 6.80 -8.26 7.23
CA GLY A 209 5.73 -7.36 7.65
C GLY A 209 4.90 -6.86 6.46
N MET A 210 5.57 -6.40 5.39
CA MET A 210 4.90 -5.94 4.17
C MET A 210 4.09 -7.05 3.47
N ARG A 211 4.55 -8.31 3.51
CA ARG A 211 3.78 -9.46 3.01
C ARG A 211 2.52 -9.69 3.85
N ARG A 212 2.64 -9.63 5.18
CA ARG A 212 1.53 -9.84 6.12
C ARG A 212 0.41 -8.81 5.99
N LEU A 213 0.69 -7.59 5.51
CA LEU A 213 -0.34 -6.57 5.26
C LEU A 213 -1.45 -7.05 4.29
N SER A 214 -1.13 -7.99 3.38
CA SER A 214 -2.14 -8.59 2.49
C SER A 214 -3.21 -9.42 3.22
N LEU A 215 -2.92 -9.89 4.44
CA LEU A 215 -3.73 -10.86 5.19
C LEU A 215 -4.76 -10.23 6.15
N ASN A 216 -5.10 -8.95 5.99
CA ASN A 216 -6.05 -8.23 6.85
C ASN A 216 -5.63 -8.22 8.34
N VAL A 217 -4.35 -7.99 8.59
CA VAL A 217 -3.81 -7.93 9.95
C VAL A 217 -4.26 -6.67 10.68
N ASN A 218 -4.29 -6.72 12.02
CA ASN A 218 -4.42 -5.52 12.83
C ASN A 218 -3.13 -4.69 12.71
N GLU A 219 -3.20 -3.57 11.98
CA GLU A 219 -2.06 -2.69 11.67
C GLU A 219 -1.31 -2.26 12.95
N ALA A 220 -2.03 -1.84 13.99
CA ALA A 220 -1.41 -1.34 15.23
C ALA A 220 -0.59 -2.41 15.95
N ILE A 221 -1.13 -3.63 16.07
CA ILE A 221 -0.42 -4.74 16.75
C ILE A 221 0.78 -5.16 15.92
N MET A 222 0.60 -5.31 14.61
CA MET A 222 1.66 -5.72 13.69
C MET A 222 2.81 -4.70 13.64
N LEU A 223 2.50 -3.40 13.60
CA LEU A 223 3.51 -2.34 13.61
C LEU A 223 4.26 -2.27 14.95
N ARG A 224 3.57 -2.45 16.09
CA ARG A 224 4.23 -2.49 17.41
C ARG A 224 5.25 -3.60 17.49
N ASP A 225 4.86 -4.83 17.13
CA ASP A 225 5.76 -6.00 17.11
C ASP A 225 6.94 -5.79 16.14
N LEU A 226 6.63 -5.29 14.93
CA LEU A 226 7.65 -5.04 13.91
C LEU A 226 8.66 -4.00 14.39
N ILE A 227 8.21 -2.81 14.77
CA ILE A 227 9.07 -1.68 15.16
C ILE A 227 9.86 -2.00 16.43
N TRP A 228 9.24 -2.66 17.41
CA TRP A 228 9.94 -3.14 18.62
C TRP A 228 11.12 -4.05 18.30
N SER A 229 11.04 -4.81 17.21
CA SER A 229 12.10 -5.73 16.83
C SER A 229 13.24 -5.15 16.00
N LEU A 230 13.16 -3.86 15.63
CA LEU A 230 14.18 -3.22 14.82
C LEU A 230 15.35 -2.73 15.69
N PRO A 231 16.61 -2.86 15.24
CA PRO A 231 17.76 -2.34 15.96
C PRO A 231 17.79 -0.81 15.91
N SER A 232 18.37 -0.20 16.94
CA SER A 232 18.61 1.24 17.02
C SER A 232 20.01 1.58 16.54
N PRO A 233 20.18 2.26 15.39
CA PRO A 233 21.50 2.67 14.93
C PRO A 233 22.21 3.64 15.88
N GLN A 234 21.47 4.48 16.60
CA GLN A 234 22.04 5.38 17.59
C GLN A 234 22.61 4.63 18.80
N ALA A 235 21.87 3.63 19.31
CA ALA A 235 22.36 2.81 20.41
C ALA A 235 23.61 2.00 20.00
N ASP A 236 23.62 1.45 18.78
CA ASP A 236 24.76 0.72 18.24
C ASP A 236 25.99 1.62 18.05
N ALA A 237 25.82 2.83 17.52
CA ALA A 237 26.90 3.79 17.36
C ALA A 237 27.49 4.25 18.71
N ALA A 238 26.63 4.48 19.72
CA ALA A 238 27.08 4.82 21.06
C ALA A 238 27.88 3.68 21.72
N LEU A 239 27.43 2.43 21.54
CA LEU A 239 28.16 1.25 22.00
C LEU A 239 29.54 1.13 21.31
N GLN A 240 29.60 1.37 20.01
CA GLN A 240 30.85 1.35 19.24
C GLN A 240 31.85 2.39 19.77
N PHE A 241 31.42 3.64 19.96
CA PHE A 241 32.28 4.68 20.52
C PHE A 241 32.82 4.32 21.90
N VAL A 242 32.02 3.69 22.77
CA VAL A 242 32.47 3.25 24.11
C VAL A 242 33.49 2.10 24.02
N LEU A 243 33.34 1.20 23.04
CA LEU A 243 34.27 0.09 22.83
C LEU A 243 35.62 0.59 22.27
N GLU A 244 35.59 1.49 21.29
CA GLU A 244 36.80 2.06 20.67
C GLU A 244 37.62 2.94 21.63
N ASN A 245 36.98 3.65 22.57
CA ASN A 245 37.69 4.48 23.57
C ASN A 245 38.17 3.71 24.82
N LYS A 246 37.97 2.39 24.86
CA LYS A 246 38.45 1.52 25.94
C LYS A 246 39.76 0.77 25.59
N GLU A 247 40.22 0.83 24.34
CA GLU A 247 41.54 0.36 23.90
C GLU A 247 42.56 1.50 23.86
#